data_AF-A0A535XHX3-F1
#
_entry.id   AF-A0A535XHX3-F1
#
_cell.length_a   1.000
_cell.length_b   1.000
_cell.length_c   1.000
_cell.angle_alpha   90.00
_cell.angle_beta   90.00
_cell.angle_gamma   90.00
#
_symmetry.space_group_name_H-M   'P 1'
#
loop_
_entity.id
_entity.type
_entity.pdbx_description
1 polymer ?
#
loop_
_entity_poly.entity_id
_entity_poly.type
_entity_poly.pdbx_seq_one_letter_code
_entity_poly.pdbx_strand_id
1 'polypeptide(L)'
;MTGTYPLPEAQLDRFLFKLKVEFPSANNLKEILVRTTTTWEPTVEQVSDGESLIGIQRVARDLLIASHVMDYAARLVMGTHPRLPNSPEAVRQYVRYGASP
;
A
#
# COMPACT_ATOMS: atom_id res chain seq x y z
N MET A 1 -21.66 17.90 15.11
CA MET A 1 -21.43 16.63 14.39
C MET A 1 -20.17 16.80 13.57
N THR A 2 -19.13 16.02 13.87
CA THR A 2 -17.77 16.19 13.36
C THR A 2 -17.74 16.11 11.83
N GLY A 3 -17.36 17.22 11.18
CA GLY A 3 -17.37 17.40 9.73
C GLY A 3 -16.19 16.68 9.07
N THR A 4 -16.24 15.36 9.02
CA THR A 4 -15.29 14.55 8.24
C THR A 4 -16.09 13.76 7.21
N TYR A 5 -15.95 14.13 5.93
CA TYR A 5 -16.50 13.35 4.82
C TYR A 5 -15.49 12.24 4.48
N PRO A 6 -15.84 10.95 4.67
CA PRO A 6 -14.96 9.88 4.23
C PRO A 6 -14.78 9.97 2.72
N LEU A 7 -13.56 9.70 2.25
CA LEU A 7 -13.28 9.64 0.82
C LEU A 7 -14.21 8.60 0.18
N PRO A 8 -14.92 8.93 -0.90
CA PRO A 8 -15.67 7.97 -1.69
C PRO A 8 -14.75 6.82 -2.15
N GLU A 9 -15.31 5.62 -2.31
CA GLU A 9 -14.55 4.42 -2.71
C GLU A 9 -13.73 4.62 -3.99
N ALA A 10 -14.34 5.26 -5.01
CA ALA A 10 -13.66 5.58 -6.27
C ALA A 10 -12.47 6.55 -6.11
N GLN A 11 -12.39 7.29 -5.00
CA GLN A 11 -11.22 8.11 -4.68
C GLN A 11 -10.15 7.32 -3.93
N LEU A 12 -10.55 6.39 -3.05
CA LEU A 12 -9.62 5.49 -2.35
C LEU A 12 -8.89 4.55 -3.32
N ASP A 13 -9.55 4.16 -4.40
CA ASP A 13 -9.01 3.30 -5.46
C ASP A 13 -7.76 3.86 -6.15
N ARG A 14 -7.53 5.18 -6.07
CA ARG A 14 -6.36 5.85 -6.65
C ARG A 14 -5.09 5.70 -5.81
N PHE A 15 -5.18 5.08 -4.63
CA PHE A 15 -4.05 4.85 -3.75
C PHE A 15 -3.59 3.39 -3.85
N LEU A 16 -2.31 3.19 -4.19
CA LEU A 16 -1.73 1.85 -4.33
C LEU A 16 -1.76 1.05 -3.02
N PHE A 17 -1.60 1.72 -1.87
CA PHE A 17 -1.54 1.07 -0.56
C PHE A 17 -2.43 1.78 0.46
N LYS A 18 -3.10 0.98 1.29
CA LYS A 18 -3.74 1.42 2.54
C LYS A 18 -2.87 0.98 3.72
N LEU A 19 -2.15 1.92 4.31
CA LEU A 19 -1.35 1.66 5.50
C LEU A 19 -2.23 1.69 6.75
N LYS A 20 -2.22 0.60 7.52
CA LYS A 20 -2.82 0.54 8.86
C LYS A 20 -1.72 0.81 9.87
N VAL A 21 -1.65 2.04 10.35
CA VAL A 21 -0.65 2.44 11.36
C VAL A 21 -1.21 2.13 12.74
N GLU A 22 -0.58 1.17 13.42
CA GLU A 22 -0.89 0.84 14.80
C GLU A 22 -0.23 1.84 15.76
N PHE A 23 -0.78 1.94 16.96
CA PHE A 23 -0.17 2.77 18.00
C PHE A 23 1.17 2.15 18.43
N PRO A 24 2.23 2.96 18.64
CA PRO A 24 3.52 2.43 19.06
C PRO A 24 3.40 1.73 20.42
N SER A 25 4.21 0.69 20.62
CA SER A 25 4.40 0.09 21.94
C SER A 25 4.97 1.11 22.93
N ALA A 26 4.84 0.86 24.23
CA ALA A 26 5.43 1.72 25.25
C ALA A 26 6.94 1.94 25.06
N ASN A 27 7.66 0.90 24.63
CA ASN A 27 9.10 0.99 24.34
C ASN A 27 9.40 1.86 23.12
N ASN A 28 8.63 1.71 22.03
CA ASN A 28 8.78 2.56 20.85
C ASN A 28 8.43 4.01 21.16
N LEU A 29 7.40 4.26 21.97
CA LEU A 29 7.03 5.61 22.38
C LEU A 29 8.11 6.24 23.25
N LYS A 30 8.70 5.49 24.18
CA LYS A 30 9.85 5.94 24.96
C LYS A 30 11.04 6.31 24.05
N GLU A 31 11.35 5.48 23.06
CA GLU A 31 12.41 5.76 22.10
C GLU A 31 12.12 7.02 21.27
N ILE A 32 10.88 7.19 20.80
CA ILE A 32 10.45 8.40 20.11
C ILE A 32 10.69 9.63 21.00
N LEU A 33 10.24 9.58 22.27
CA LEU A 33 10.45 10.67 23.22
C LEU A 33 11.93 11.00 23.37
N VAL A 34 12.79 10.00 23.56
CA VAL A 34 14.24 10.23 23.69
C VAL A 34 14.79 10.90 22.44
N ARG A 35 14.44 10.41 21.24
CA ARG A 35 14.93 10.96 19.97
C ARG A 35 14.45 12.38 19.69
N THR A 36 13.21 12.72 20.06
CA THR A 36 12.62 14.02 19.73
C THR A 36 12.85 15.10 20.79
N THR A 37 13.26 14.73 22.01
CA THR A 37 13.48 15.68 23.11
C THR A 37 14.96 15.93 23.42
N THR A 38 15.86 15.17 22.81
CA THR A 38 17.31 15.43 22.89
C THR A 38 17.68 16.62 22.01
N THR A 39 18.68 17.40 22.40
CA THR A 39 19.24 18.52 21.63
C THR A 39 20.11 18.10 20.44
N TRP A 40 20.22 16.79 20.20
CA TRP A 40 21.01 16.22 19.12
C TRP A 40 20.18 16.18 17.84
N GLU A 41 20.69 16.82 16.79
CA GLU A 41 20.10 16.74 15.45
C GLU A 41 20.82 15.67 14.62
N PRO A 42 20.09 14.71 14.04
CA PRO A 42 20.69 13.71 13.17
C PRO A 42 21.23 14.37 11.90
N THR A 43 22.51 14.15 11.61
CA THR A 43 23.06 14.42 10.28
C THR A 43 22.69 13.28 9.35
N VAL A 44 22.04 13.59 8.23
CA VAL A 44 21.69 12.61 7.21
C VAL A 44 22.59 12.77 5.99
N GLU A 45 23.07 11.65 5.47
CA GLU A 45 23.81 11.62 4.21
C GLU A 45 22.86 11.37 3.03
N GLN A 46 23.02 12.16 1.97
CA GLN A 46 22.25 11.96 0.75
C GLN A 46 22.79 10.72 0.02
N VAL A 47 21.98 9.66 -0.06
CA VAL A 47 22.36 8.41 -0.73
C VAL A 47 21.87 8.29 -2.18
N SER A 48 21.03 9.22 -2.64
CA SER A 48 20.46 9.22 -4.00
C SER A 48 19.93 10.61 -4.40
N ASP A 49 19.63 10.80 -5.68
CA ASP A 49 19.07 12.03 -6.24
C ASP A 49 17.80 11.78 -7.07
N GLY A 50 17.17 12.87 -7.52
CA GLY A 50 15.92 12.80 -8.28
C GLY A 50 16.07 12.16 -9.65
N GLU A 51 17.22 12.36 -10.31
CA GLU A 51 17.49 11.76 -11.63
C GLU A 51 17.60 10.24 -11.52
N SER A 52 18.30 9.76 -10.49
CA SER A 52 18.43 8.35 -10.15
C SER A 52 17.06 7.72 -9.86
N LEU A 53 16.19 8.41 -9.11
CA LEU A 53 14.84 7.92 -8.82
C LEU A 53 13.99 7.79 -10.09
N ILE A 54 14.04 8.78 -10.99
CA ILE A 54 13.36 8.72 -12.30
C ILE A 54 13.92 7.58 -13.15
N GLY A 55 15.24 7.37 -13.11
CA GLY A 55 15.91 6.24 -13.76
C GLY A 55 15.36 4.90 -13.29
N ILE A 56 15.26 4.69 -11.97
CA ILE A 56 14.68 3.48 -11.38
C ILE A 56 13.23 3.27 -11.82
N GLN A 57 12.41 4.33 -11.86
CA GLN A 57 11.02 4.24 -12.32
C GLN A 57 10.91 3.84 -13.79
N ARG A 58 11.88 4.19 -14.64
CA ARG A 58 11.93 3.75 -16.04
C ARG A 58 12.28 2.27 -16.12
N VAL A 59 13.36 1.86 -15.46
CA VAL A 59 13.79 0.45 -15.41
C VAL A 59 12.67 -0.46 -14.91
N ALA A 60 11.92 -0.03 -13.89
CA ALA A 60 10.79 -0.79 -13.36
C ALA A 60 9.70 -1.10 -14.42
N ARG A 61 9.53 -0.25 -15.43
CA ARG A 61 8.57 -0.47 -16.53
C ARG A 61 9.08 -1.48 -17.58
N ASP A 62 10.39 -1.65 -17.67
CA ASP A 62 11.04 -2.53 -18.64
C ASP A 62 11.23 -3.96 -18.09
N LEU A 63 10.87 -4.20 -16.83
CA LEU A 63 10.98 -5.52 -16.20
C LEU A 63 10.02 -6.51 -16.86
N LEU A 64 10.58 -7.57 -17.42
CA LEU A 64 9.82 -8.69 -17.98
C LEU A 64 9.16 -9.49 -16.86
N ILE A 65 7.85 -9.69 -16.98
CA ILE A 65 7.07 -10.51 -16.06
C ILE A 65 6.79 -11.85 -16.75
N ALA A 66 7.14 -12.95 -16.09
CA ALA A 66 6.87 -14.28 -16.62
C ALA A 66 5.35 -14.52 -16.74
N SER A 67 4.92 -15.22 -17.80
CA SER A 67 3.49 -15.45 -18.10
C SER A 67 2.72 -16.02 -16.93
N HIS A 68 3.25 -17.03 -16.26
CA HIS A 68 2.60 -17.66 -15.10
C HIS A 68 2.39 -16.71 -13.91
N VAL A 69 3.23 -15.67 -13.76
CA VAL A 69 3.07 -14.64 -12.73
C VAL A 69 1.92 -13.70 -13.11
N MET A 70 1.83 -13.31 -14.38
CA MET A 70 0.71 -12.51 -14.89
C MET A 70 -0.62 -13.27 -14.73
N ASP A 71 -0.64 -14.55 -15.10
CA ASP A 71 -1.81 -15.42 -14.96
C ASP A 71 -2.23 -15.57 -13.49
N TYR A 72 -1.25 -15.63 -12.58
CA TYR A 72 -1.54 -15.68 -11.15
C TYR A 72 -2.11 -14.35 -10.63
N ALA A 73 -1.52 -13.22 -11.02
CA ALA A 73 -2.03 -11.89 -10.66
C ALA A 73 -3.46 -11.67 -11.15
N ALA A 74 -3.74 -12.03 -12.41
CA ALA A 74 -5.10 -11.96 -12.98
C ALA A 74 -6.09 -12.83 -12.19
N ARG A 75 -5.71 -14.07 -11.85
CA ARG A 75 -6.53 -14.96 -11.01
C ARG A 75 -6.80 -14.39 -9.62
N LEU A 76 -5.81 -13.74 -9.00
CA LEU A 76 -6.00 -13.08 -7.70
C LEU A 76 -7.02 -11.95 -7.80
N VAL A 77 -6.87 -11.05 -8.78
CA VAL A 77 -7.81 -9.94 -9.02
C VAL A 77 -9.21 -10.47 -9.27
N MET A 78 -9.38 -11.44 -10.17
CA MET A 78 -10.67 -12.08 -10.44
C MET A 78 -11.24 -12.75 -9.18
N GLY A 79 -10.41 -13.42 -8.38
CA GLY A 79 -10.84 -14.08 -7.14
C GLY A 79 -11.42 -13.15 -6.09
N THR A 80 -11.17 -11.83 -6.17
CA THR A 80 -11.78 -10.84 -5.27
C THR A 80 -13.23 -10.47 -5.65
N HIS A 81 -13.72 -10.90 -6.81
CA HIS A 81 -15.04 -10.51 -7.32
C HIS A 81 -16.14 -11.49 -6.86
N PRO A 82 -17.04 -11.11 -5.93
CA PRO A 82 -17.96 -12.04 -5.27
C PRO A 82 -18.96 -12.75 -6.20
N ARG A 83 -19.14 -12.28 -7.43
CA ARG A 83 -20.07 -12.87 -8.43
C ARG A 83 -19.41 -13.86 -9.38
N LEU A 84 -18.08 -14.03 -9.34
CA LEU A 84 -17.39 -14.96 -10.24
C LEU A 84 -17.43 -16.40 -9.70
N PRO A 85 -17.60 -17.42 -10.56
CA PRO A 85 -17.76 -18.82 -10.14
C PRO A 85 -16.60 -19.35 -9.29
N ASN A 86 -15.37 -18.93 -9.61
CA ASN A 86 -14.16 -19.44 -8.98
C ASN A 86 -13.72 -18.63 -7.75
N SER A 87 -14.56 -17.73 -7.24
CA SER A 87 -14.21 -16.91 -6.08
C SER A 87 -14.19 -17.75 -4.80
N PRO A 88 -13.35 -17.43 -3.81
CA PRO A 88 -13.41 -18.07 -2.50
C PRO A 88 -14.74 -17.79 -1.78
N GLU A 89 -15.17 -18.71 -0.92
CA GLU A 89 -16.43 -18.55 -0.17
C GLU A 89 -16.44 -17.28 0.70
N ALA A 90 -15.33 -17.00 1.38
CA ALA A 90 -15.19 -15.78 2.18
C ALA A 90 -15.41 -14.50 1.36
N VAL A 91 -14.98 -14.49 0.10
CA VAL A 91 -15.19 -13.34 -0.79
C VAL A 91 -16.68 -13.21 -1.14
N ARG A 92 -17.35 -14.31 -1.49
CA ARG A 92 -18.79 -14.30 -1.77
C ARG A 92 -19.63 -13.79 -0.59
N GLN A 93 -19.20 -14.12 0.63
CA GLN A 93 -19.93 -13.79 1.85
C GLN A 93 -19.64 -12.37 2.37
N TYR A 94 -18.39 -11.91 2.32
CA TYR A 94 -17.95 -10.71 3.03
C TYR A 94 -17.50 -9.54 2.16
N VAL A 95 -17.30 -9.76 0.84
CA VAL A 95 -16.82 -8.72 -0.07
C VAL A 95 -17.97 -8.21 -0.92
N ARG A 96 -18.21 -6.89 -0.91
CA ARG A 96 -19.26 -6.23 -1.70
C ARG A 96 -18.80 -5.85 -3.11
N TYR A 97 -17.56 -5.37 -3.23
CA TYR A 97 -16.93 -4.97 -4.48
C TYR A 97 -15.54 -5.63 -4.55
N GLY A 98 -15.22 -6.26 -5.68
CA GLY A 98 -13.87 -6.78 -5.92
C GLY A 98 -12.89 -5.65 -6.20
N ALA A 99 -11.64 -6.02 -6.47
CA ALA A 99 -10.64 -5.07 -6.93
C ALA A 99 -11.14 -4.34 -8.19
N SER A 100 -10.97 -3.03 -8.20
CA SER A 100 -11.31 -2.17 -9.33
C SER A 100 -10.43 -2.51 -10.55
N PRO A 101 -10.88 -2.23 -11.79
CA PRO A 101 -10.07 -2.40 -13.00
C PRO A 101 -8.73 -1.67 -12.98
#